data_AF-A0A7Y4XVJ8-F1
#
_entry.id   AF-A0A7Y4XVJ8-F1
#
_cell.length_a   1.000
_cell.length_b   1.000
_cell.length_c   1.000
_cell.angle_alpha   90.00
_cell.angle_beta   90.00
_cell.angle_gamma   90.00
#
_symmetry.space_group_name_H-M   'P 1'
#
loop_
_entity.id
_entity.type
_entity.pdbx_description
1 polymer ?
#
loop_
_entity_poly.entity_id
_entity_poly.type
_entity_poly.pdbx_seq_one_letter_code
_entity_poly.pdbx_strand_id
1 'polypeptide(L)'
;MKTLHTSIAAVALFATLSGVAFAAGSTVQNSTISNSSRNQNVTNTANAGFIGDATANVGSNQIKGSTVQNSTISNSSRNQNVTNTANGGFIGDAKANVGSVVIE
;
A
#
# COMPACT_ATOMS: atom_id res chain seq x y z
N MET A 1 19.73 -35.26 42.11
CA MET A 1 20.35 -33.96 41.78
C MET A 1 20.90 -34.08 40.36
N LYS A 2 20.27 -33.44 39.38
CA LYS A 2 20.68 -33.50 37.96
C LYS A 2 21.37 -32.18 37.61
N THR A 3 22.63 -32.26 37.21
CA THR A 3 23.47 -31.11 36.85
C THR A 3 23.08 -30.60 35.46
N LEU A 4 22.72 -29.32 35.38
CA LEU A 4 22.34 -28.64 34.15
C LEU A 4 23.60 -28.02 33.53
N HIS A 5 24.14 -28.65 32.49
CA HIS A 5 25.19 -28.05 31.66
C HIS A 5 24.51 -27.32 30.52
N THR A 6 24.45 -25.98 30.60
CA THR A 6 23.99 -25.14 29.49
C THR A 6 25.15 -24.24 29.07
N SER A 7 25.99 -24.76 28.19
CA SER A 7 27.03 -24.01 27.50
C SER A 7 26.68 -23.99 26.01
N ILE A 8 26.03 -22.92 25.54
CA ILE A 8 25.97 -22.60 24.11
C ILE A 8 26.21 -21.11 23.93
N ALA A 9 27.47 -20.82 23.61
CA ALA A 9 27.95 -19.88 22.61
C ALA A 9 27.21 -18.55 22.44
N ALA A 10 27.93 -17.48 22.81
CA ALA A 10 27.69 -16.13 22.36
C ALA A 10 27.62 -16.06 20.83
N VAL A 11 26.47 -15.67 20.29
CA VAL A 11 26.32 -15.32 18.88
C VAL A 11 26.71 -13.85 18.73
N ALA A 12 27.94 -13.61 18.29
CA ALA A 12 28.39 -12.29 17.86
C ALA A 12 27.69 -11.95 16.53
N LEU A 13 26.61 -11.18 16.61
CA LEU A 13 25.93 -10.62 15.43
C LEU A 13 26.66 -9.34 15.00
N PHE A 14 27.77 -9.48 14.28
CA PHE A 14 28.40 -8.40 13.53
C PHE A 14 28.34 -8.74 12.04
N ALA A 15 27.20 -8.41 11.41
CA ALA A 15 27.09 -8.37 9.96
C ALA A 15 27.19 -6.90 9.52
N THR A 16 28.23 -6.62 8.76
CA THR A 16 28.59 -5.34 8.15
C THR A 16 27.44 -4.76 7.33
N LEU A 17 26.92 -3.61 7.76
CA LEU A 17 25.94 -2.81 7.03
C LEU A 17 26.64 -1.97 5.94
N SER A 18 27.30 -2.61 4.97
CA SER A 18 27.92 -1.90 3.86
C SER A 18 26.96 -1.82 2.67
N GLY A 19 26.28 -0.66 2.57
CA GLY A 19 25.77 -0.10 1.31
C GLY A 19 24.66 -0.87 0.62
N VAL A 20 23.43 -0.74 1.10
CA VAL A 20 22.26 -0.99 0.24
C VAL A 20 22.07 0.23 -0.66
N ALA A 21 22.47 0.11 -1.93
CA ALA A 21 21.98 1.00 -2.96
C ALA A 21 20.46 0.79 -3.07
N PHE A 22 19.67 1.80 -2.68
CA PHE A 22 18.23 1.76 -2.84
C PHE A 22 17.92 1.86 -4.34
N ALA A 23 17.64 0.72 -4.99
CA ALA A 23 17.10 0.71 -6.33
C ALA A 23 15.77 1.49 -6.34
N ALA A 24 15.63 2.43 -7.28
CA ALA A 24 14.40 3.17 -7.49
C ALA A 24 13.28 2.19 -7.91
N GLY A 25 12.32 1.97 -7.01
CA GLY A 25 11.14 1.14 -7.21
C GLY A 25 11.30 -0.31 -6.72
N SER A 26 10.31 -0.81 -5.98
CA SER A 26 10.25 -2.21 -5.53
C SER A 26 9.48 -3.08 -6.54
N THR A 27 9.69 -4.41 -6.53
CA THR A 27 8.89 -5.32 -7.37
C THR A 27 7.93 -6.13 -6.49
N VAL A 28 6.64 -6.09 -6.82
CA VAL A 28 5.63 -7.01 -6.27
C VAL A 28 5.58 -8.23 -7.20
N GLN A 29 6.14 -9.35 -6.75
CA GLN A 29 6.27 -10.56 -7.55
C GLN A 29 5.62 -11.77 -6.88
N ASN A 30 5.00 -12.65 -7.68
CA ASN A 30 4.45 -13.94 -7.24
C ASN A 30 3.53 -13.85 -6.00
N SER A 31 2.80 -12.74 -5.89
CA SER A 31 1.98 -12.42 -4.73
C SER A 31 0.50 -12.45 -5.06
N THR A 32 -0.33 -12.72 -4.06
CA THR A 32 -1.78 -12.49 -4.13
C THR A 32 -2.12 -11.33 -3.21
N ILE A 33 -2.63 -10.24 -3.78
CA ILE A 33 -3.11 -9.07 -3.05
C ILE A 33 -4.62 -9.07 -3.16
N SER A 34 -5.31 -9.26 -2.04
CA SER A 34 -6.77 -9.29 -2.01
C SER A 34 -7.29 -8.28 -1.00
N ASN A 35 -8.21 -7.42 -1.43
CA ASN A 35 -8.98 -6.57 -0.52
C ASN A 35 -10.47 -6.88 -0.66
N SER A 36 -11.15 -6.93 0.48
CA SER A 36 -12.60 -7.12 0.55
C SER A 36 -13.18 -6.04 1.47
N SER A 37 -13.94 -5.11 0.90
CA SER A 37 -14.48 -3.96 1.63
C SER A 37 -16.00 -3.86 1.50
N ARG A 38 -16.63 -3.27 2.52
CA ARG A 38 -18.03 -2.85 2.47
C ARG A 38 -18.10 -1.40 2.93
N ASN A 39 -18.36 -0.49 1.99
CA ASN A 39 -18.39 0.94 2.23
C ASN A 39 -19.86 1.38 2.24
N GLN A 40 -20.37 1.78 3.39
CA GLN A 40 -21.75 2.25 3.56
C GLN A 40 -21.78 3.68 4.06
N ASN A 41 -22.57 4.54 3.43
CA ASN A 41 -22.73 5.95 3.84
C ASN A 41 -21.38 6.70 3.90
N VAL A 42 -20.47 6.40 2.97
CA VAL A 42 -19.14 7.01 2.93
C VAL A 42 -19.12 8.19 1.98
N THR A 43 -18.51 9.30 2.39
CA THR A 43 -18.13 10.38 1.49
C THR A 43 -16.62 10.37 1.33
N ASN A 44 -16.14 9.88 0.18
CA ASN A 44 -14.74 9.92 -0.21
C ASN A 44 -14.51 11.15 -1.09
N THR A 45 -13.77 12.14 -0.58
CA THR A 45 -13.49 13.37 -1.32
C THR A 45 -12.00 13.63 -1.41
N ALA A 46 -11.49 13.75 -2.63
CA ALA A 46 -10.16 14.29 -2.90
C ALA A 46 -10.33 15.73 -3.43
N ASN A 47 -9.71 16.71 -2.75
CA ASN A 47 -9.75 18.11 -3.17
C ASN A 47 -8.32 18.62 -3.33
N ALA A 48 -7.90 18.83 -4.58
CA ALA A 48 -6.63 19.47 -4.89
C ALA A 48 -6.78 20.99 -4.74
N GLY A 49 -5.76 21.63 -4.18
CA GLY A 49 -5.74 23.08 -3.97
C GLY A 49 -5.37 23.84 -5.25
N PHE A 50 -4.84 25.06 -5.12
CA PHE A 50 -4.37 25.82 -6.28
C PHE A 50 -3.21 25.11 -7.01
N ILE A 51 -2.30 24.49 -6.25
CA ILE A 51 -1.16 23.70 -6.73
C ILE A 51 -1.13 22.37 -5.96
N GLY A 52 -0.80 21.29 -6.66
CA GLY A 52 -0.51 19.98 -6.07
C GLY A 52 -1.67 18.99 -6.15
N ASP A 53 -1.31 17.70 -6.07
CA ASP A 53 -2.25 16.62 -6.27
C ASP A 53 -2.93 16.18 -4.96
N ALA A 54 -4.17 15.72 -5.06
CA ALA A 54 -4.91 15.11 -3.96
C ALA A 54 -5.35 13.70 -4.34
N THR A 55 -5.20 12.75 -3.41
CA THR A 55 -5.75 11.40 -3.60
C THR A 55 -6.47 10.92 -2.35
N ALA A 56 -7.69 10.42 -2.50
CA ALA A 56 -8.48 9.82 -1.43
C ALA A 56 -8.94 8.42 -1.84
N ASN A 57 -8.70 7.41 -0.99
CA ASN A 57 -8.95 6.01 -1.32
C ASN A 57 -9.75 5.32 -0.22
N VAL A 58 -10.83 4.63 -0.59
CA VAL A 58 -11.66 3.87 0.34
C VAL A 58 -11.87 2.46 -0.20
N GLY A 59 -11.41 1.46 0.55
CA GLY A 59 -11.61 0.06 0.19
C GLY A 59 -10.98 -0.32 -1.16
N SER A 60 -9.81 0.27 -1.47
CA SER A 60 -9.04 0.04 -2.70
C SER A 60 -7.68 -0.59 -2.40
N ASN A 61 -7.12 -1.34 -3.34
CA ASN A 61 -5.70 -1.69 -3.36
C ASN A 61 -4.91 -0.58 -4.05
N GLN A 62 -3.85 -0.09 -3.39
CA GLN A 62 -2.97 0.97 -3.92
C GLN A 62 -1.53 0.45 -3.94
N ILE A 63 -0.98 0.25 -5.13
CA ILE A 63 0.41 -0.15 -5.33
C ILE A 63 1.10 1.01 -6.03
N LYS A 64 1.96 1.74 -5.31
CA LYS A 64 2.64 2.93 -5.84
C LYS A 64 4.15 2.71 -5.89
N GLY A 65 4.77 3.17 -6.97
CA GLY A 65 6.23 3.11 -7.17
C GLY A 65 6.76 1.68 -7.21
N SER A 66 5.93 0.70 -7.61
CA SER A 66 6.33 -0.70 -7.69
C SER A 66 5.90 -1.36 -8.99
N THR A 67 6.78 -2.17 -9.56
CA THR A 67 6.45 -3.01 -10.72
C THR A 67 5.72 -4.27 -10.23
N VAL A 68 4.54 -4.55 -10.77
CA VAL A 68 3.80 -5.77 -10.46
C VAL A 68 4.10 -6.83 -11.52
N GLN A 69 4.61 -8.00 -11.10
CA GLN A 69 4.94 -9.12 -11.97
C GLN A 69 4.32 -10.41 -11.45
N ASN A 70 3.72 -11.20 -12.35
CA ASN A 70 3.23 -12.55 -12.06
C ASN A 70 2.41 -12.66 -10.76
N SER A 71 1.60 -11.65 -10.47
CA SER A 71 0.87 -11.49 -9.21
C SER A 71 -0.63 -11.33 -9.50
N THR A 72 -1.46 -11.84 -8.61
CA THR A 72 -2.92 -11.69 -8.69
C THR A 72 -3.35 -10.56 -7.76
N ILE A 73 -4.10 -9.60 -8.28
CA ILE A 73 -4.66 -8.51 -7.47
C ILE A 73 -6.18 -8.55 -7.59
N SER A 74 -6.87 -8.70 -6.46
CA SER A 74 -8.32 -8.76 -6.38
C SER A 74 -8.85 -7.72 -5.40
N ASN A 75 -9.89 -7.00 -5.82
CA ASN A 75 -10.59 -6.06 -4.97
C ASN A 75 -12.10 -6.32 -5.05
N SER A 76 -12.66 -6.87 -3.98
CA SER A 76 -14.10 -7.08 -3.85
C SER A 76 -14.67 -5.98 -2.96
N SER A 77 -15.39 -5.02 -3.53
CA SER A 77 -15.94 -3.89 -2.79
C SER A 77 -17.44 -3.81 -2.95
N ARG A 78 -18.16 -3.71 -1.83
CA ARG A 78 -19.60 -3.43 -1.82
C ARG A 78 -19.84 -2.01 -1.34
N ASN A 79 -20.30 -1.16 -2.24
CA ASN A 79 -20.53 0.25 -2.00
C ASN A 79 -22.03 0.53 -1.94
N GLN A 80 -22.52 1.09 -0.83
CA GLN A 80 -23.92 1.50 -0.67
C GLN A 80 -23.96 2.93 -0.13
N ASN A 81 -24.70 3.81 -0.80
CA ASN A 81 -24.76 5.23 -0.45
C ASN A 81 -23.35 5.84 -0.29
N VAL A 82 -22.49 5.64 -1.29
CA VAL A 82 -21.14 6.19 -1.29
C VAL A 82 -21.09 7.37 -2.24
N THR A 83 -20.64 8.52 -1.73
CA THR A 83 -20.27 9.67 -2.54
C THR A 83 -18.77 9.62 -2.79
N ASN A 84 -18.35 9.62 -4.04
CA ASN A 84 -16.94 9.61 -4.44
C ASN A 84 -16.67 10.82 -5.34
N THR A 85 -15.98 11.83 -4.81
CA THR A 85 -15.80 13.11 -5.48
C THR A 85 -14.33 13.46 -5.57
N ALA A 86 -13.86 13.79 -6.77
CA ALA A 86 -12.55 14.36 -7.00
C ALA A 86 -12.72 15.77 -7.56
N ASN A 87 -12.12 16.76 -6.90
CA ASN A 87 -12.10 18.14 -7.36
C ASN A 87 -10.65 18.55 -7.62
N GLY A 88 -10.32 18.73 -8.89
CA GLY A 88 -9.00 19.13 -9.35
C GLY A 88 -8.67 20.58 -8.98
N GLY A 89 -7.37 20.86 -8.95
CA GLY A 89 -6.82 22.19 -8.75
C GLY A 89 -6.65 22.96 -10.05
N PHE A 90 -6.11 24.19 -9.97
CA PHE A 90 -5.72 24.94 -11.16
C PHE A 90 -4.48 24.32 -11.83
N ILE A 91 -3.52 23.86 -11.01
CA ILE A 91 -2.27 23.22 -11.45
C ILE A 91 -2.02 21.92 -10.66
N GLY A 92 -3.05 21.10 -10.46
CA GLY A 92 -2.93 19.83 -9.74
C GLY A 92 -4.16 18.95 -9.94
N ASP A 93 -3.95 17.64 -9.87
CA ASP A 93 -4.99 16.65 -10.11
C ASP A 93 -5.60 16.12 -8.82
N ALA A 94 -6.87 15.73 -8.87
CA ALA A 94 -7.50 15.00 -7.78
C ALA A 94 -7.94 13.61 -8.25
N LYS A 95 -7.67 12.59 -7.44
CA LYS A 95 -8.13 11.21 -7.66
C LYS A 95 -8.87 10.70 -6.44
N ALA A 96 -10.14 10.36 -6.62
CA ALA A 96 -10.95 9.76 -5.58
C ALA A 96 -11.31 8.32 -5.99
N ASN A 97 -10.87 7.36 -5.20
CA ASN A 97 -10.94 5.94 -5.50
C ASN A 97 -11.79 5.22 -4.46
N VAL A 98 -12.83 4.51 -4.88
CA VAL A 98 -13.59 3.61 -4.00
C VAL A 98 -13.68 2.24 -4.63
N GLY A 99 -13.22 1.22 -3.92
CA GLY A 99 -13.38 -0.15 -4.40
C GLY A 99 -12.57 -0.46 -5.65
N SER A 100 -11.40 0.15 -5.81
CA SER A 100 -10.55 0.04 -7.00
C SER A 100 -9.24 -0.72 -6.75
N VAL A 101 -8.57 -1.09 -7.84
CA VAL A 101 -7.15 -1.45 -7.85
C VAL A 101 -6.42 -0.35 -8.60
N VAL A 102 -5.44 0.27 -7.96
CA VAL A 102 -4.64 1.35 -8.52
C VAL A 102 -3.18 0.95 -8.47
N ILE A 103 -2.52 1.01 -9.62
CA ILE A 103 -1.10 0.70 -9.80
C ILE A 103 -0.50 1.91 -10.52
N GLU A 104 0.42 2.61 -9.86
CA GLU A 104 1.02 3.87 -10.31
C GLU A 104 2.54 3.87 -10.12
#